data_AF-A0A357CYL9-F1
#
_entry.id   AF-A0A357CYL9-F1
#
_cell.length_a   1.000
_cell.length_b   1.000
_cell.length_c   1.000
_cell.angle_alpha   90.00
_cell.angle_beta   90.00
_cell.angle_gamma   90.00
#
_symmetry.space_group_name_H-M   'P 1'
#
loop_
_entity.id
_entity.type
_entity.pdbx_description
1 polymer ?
#
loop_
_entity_poly.entity_id
_entity_poly.type
_entity_poly.pdbx_seq_one_letter_code
_entity_poly.pdbx_strand_id
1 'polypeptide(L)' 'IVDEKAKSAVLTANGIKKAEAHFSVTNIGDTENIELMHYINNALRARGIMQLDVDYVVKDGKV' A
#
# COMPACT_ATOMS: atom_id res chain seq x y z
N ILE A 1 7.62 3.60 -4.35
CA ILE A 1 8.93 2.91 -4.44
C ILE A 1 8.81 1.65 -3.62
N VAL A 2 9.14 0.50 -4.21
CA VAL A 2 9.16 -0.79 -3.52
C VAL A 2 10.63 -1.13 -3.27
N ASP A 3 10.96 -1.42 -2.03
CA ASP A 3 12.26 -1.94 -1.62
C ASP A 3 12.05 -3.40 -1.16
N GLU A 4 12.42 -4.32 -2.05
CA GLU A 4 12.29 -5.77 -1.82
C GLU A 4 13.20 -6.26 -0.70
N LYS A 5 14.39 -5.66 -0.54
CA LYS A 5 15.34 -6.05 0.52
C LYS A 5 14.85 -5.62 1.88
N ALA A 6 14.32 -4.40 2.00
CA ALA A 6 13.73 -3.88 3.22
C ALA A 6 12.28 -4.37 3.44
N LYS A 7 11.70 -5.13 2.49
CA LYS A 7 10.29 -5.51 2.47
C LYS A 7 9.36 -4.32 2.79
N SER A 8 9.67 -3.15 2.24
CA SER A 8 8.90 -1.93 2.42
C SER A 8 8.42 -1.36 1.08
N ALA A 9 7.27 -0.69 1.10
CA ALA A 9 6.74 0.01 -0.05
C ALA A 9 6.17 1.35 0.41
N VAL A 10 6.59 2.43 -0.25
CA VAL A 10 6.19 3.80 0.09
C VAL A 10 5.63 4.49 -1.16
N LEU A 11 4.61 5.33 -1.00
CA LEU A 11 4.12 6.16 -2.10
C LEU A 11 5.18 7.15 -2.58
N THR A 12 5.22 7.41 -3.88
CA THR A 12 5.96 8.57 -4.42
C THR A 12 5.11 9.83 -4.29
N ALA A 13 5.70 11.02 -4.44
CA ALA A 13 4.94 12.27 -4.47
C ALA A 13 3.80 12.27 -5.50
N ASN A 14 4.02 11.67 -6.68
CA ASN A 14 2.98 11.48 -7.68
C ASN A 14 1.90 10.48 -7.24
N GLY A 15 2.30 9.42 -6.52
CA GLY A 15 1.38 8.44 -5.94
C GLY A 15 0.49 9.05 -4.85
N ILE A 16 1.05 9.94 -4.02
CA ILE A 16 0.31 10.69 -2.99
C ILE A 16 -0.76 11.55 -3.65
N LYS A 17 -0.41 12.38 -4.65
CA LYS A 17 -1.39 13.19 -5.38
C LYS A 17 -2.52 12.37 -6.01
N LYS A 18 -2.20 11.19 -6.53
CA LYS A 18 -3.19 10.28 -7.11
C LYS A 18 -4.11 9.68 -6.05
N ALA A 19 -3.56 9.32 -4.88
CA ALA A 19 -4.34 8.83 -3.75
C ALA A 19 -5.25 9.92 -3.18
N GLU A 20 -4.74 11.14 -3.01
CA GLU A 20 -5.49 12.31 -2.56
C GLU A 20 -6.70 12.59 -3.47
N ALA A 21 -6.48 12.60 -4.78
CA ALA A 21 -7.56 12.78 -5.76
C ALA A 21 -8.58 11.62 -5.75
N HIS A 22 -8.13 10.38 -5.50
CA HIS A 22 -9.00 9.21 -5.51
C HIS A 22 -9.88 9.12 -4.27
N PHE A 23 -9.30 9.39 -3.10
CA PHE A 23 -10.01 9.36 -1.81
C PHE A 23 -10.63 10.72 -1.44
N SER A 24 -10.49 11.74 -2.30
CA SER A 24 -10.98 13.10 -2.07
C SER A 24 -10.47 13.71 -0.77
N VAL A 25 -9.20 13.46 -0.44
CA VAL A 25 -8.52 13.99 0.75
C VAL A 25 -7.51 15.07 0.36
N THR A 26 -7.43 16.14 1.15
CA THR A 26 -6.55 17.28 0.86
C THR A 26 -5.08 16.96 1.14
N ASN A 27 -4.82 16.22 2.21
CA ASN A 27 -3.49 15.76 2.58
C ASN A 27 -3.58 14.41 3.30
N ILE A 28 -2.99 13.38 2.68
CA ILE A 28 -3.05 12.03 3.23
C ILE A 28 -2.14 11.82 4.46
N GLY A 29 -1.22 12.74 4.70
CA GLY A 29 -0.34 12.75 5.86
C GLY A 29 -0.95 13.38 7.11
N ASP A 30 -2.15 13.95 7.01
CA ASP A 30 -2.84 14.53 8.17
C ASP A 30 -3.20 13.45 9.19
N THR A 31 -3.23 13.82 10.47
CA THR A 31 -3.51 12.89 11.57
C THR A 31 -4.86 12.19 11.42
N GLU A 32 -5.83 12.89 10.81
CA GLU A 32 -7.16 12.36 10.49
C GLU A 32 -7.14 11.25 9.43
N ASN A 33 -6.10 11.23 8.58
CA ASN A 33 -5.93 10.29 7.49
C ASN A 33 -4.89 9.18 7.79
N ILE A 34 -4.41 9.08 9.04
CA ILE A 34 -3.39 8.09 9.43
C ILE A 34 -3.82 6.66 9.08
N GLU A 35 -5.08 6.30 9.36
CA GLU A 35 -5.60 4.97 9.03
C GLU A 35 -5.60 4.71 7.52
N LEU A 36 -6.06 5.69 6.73
CA LEU A 36 -6.05 5.61 5.27
C LEU A 36 -4.63 5.44 4.73
N MET A 37 -3.68 6.21 5.27
CA MET A 37 -2.26 6.09 4.92
C MET A 37 -1.71 4.69 5.25
N HIS A 38 -2.08 4.11 6.40
CA HIS A 38 -1.71 2.75 6.76
C HIS A 38 -2.30 1.72 5.78
N TYR A 39 -3.59 1.83 5.43
CA TYR A 39 -4.21 0.92 4.46
C TYR A 39 -3.55 0.98 3.09
N ILE A 40 -3.22 2.17 2.60
CA ILE A 40 -2.57 2.32 1.29
C ILE A 40 -1.16 1.73 1.33
N ASN A 41 -0.39 1.97 2.38
CA ASN A 41 0.95 1.37 2.53
C ASN A 41 0.88 -0.16 2.61
N ASN A 42 -0.08 -0.71 3.34
CA ASN A 42 -0.31 -2.16 3.40
C ASN A 42 -0.70 -2.74 2.03
N ALA A 43 -1.57 -2.07 1.28
CA ALA A 43 -1.96 -2.50 -0.07
C ALA A 43 -0.77 -2.43 -1.05
N LEU A 44 0.06 -1.38 -0.94
CA LEU A 44 1.29 -1.24 -1.74
C LEU A 44 2.27 -2.38 -1.44
N ARG A 45 2.43 -2.70 -0.16
CA ARG A 45 3.28 -3.80 0.31
C ARG A 45 2.76 -5.15 -0.17
N ALA A 46 1.47 -5.42 -0.02
CA ALA A 46 0.85 -6.65 -0.51
C ALA A 46 1.05 -6.81 -2.01
N ARG A 47 0.83 -5.76 -2.80
CA ARG A 47 1.02 -5.80 -4.27
C ARG A 47 2.50 -5.93 -4.67
N GLY A 48 3.39 -5.24 -3.98
CA GLY A 48 4.79 -5.11 -4.39
C GLY A 48 5.72 -6.18 -3.83
N ILE A 49 5.36 -6.80 -2.71
CA ILE A 49 6.27 -7.63 -1.91
C ILE A 49 5.70 -9.01 -1.67
N MET A 50 4.37 -9.18 -1.64
CA MET A 50 3.77 -10.50 -1.46
C MET A 50 3.46 -11.08 -2.84
N GLN A 51 4.27 -12.05 -3.28
CA GLN A 51 4.00 -12.78 -4.51
C GLN A 51 3.19 -14.05 -4.24
N LEU A 52 2.09 -14.20 -4.99
CA LEU A 52 1.32 -15.45 -5.04
C LEU A 52 2.26 -16.58 -5.47
N ASP A 53 2.16 -17.73 -4.80
CA ASP A 53 2.99 -18.93 -5.02
C ASP A 53 4.45 -18.83 -4.54
N VAL A 54 4.85 -17.69 -3.95
CA VAL A 54 6.17 -17.52 -3.30
C VAL A 54 6.02 -17.24 -1.81
N ASP A 55 5.28 -16.19 -1.46
CA ASP A 55 5.10 -15.76 -0.07
C ASP A 55 3.79 -16.29 0.56
N TYR A 56 2.80 -16.66 -0.24
CA TYR A 56 1.52 -17.20 0.22
C TYR A 56 0.87 -18.11 -0.82
N VAL A 57 -0.01 -19.00 -0.36
CA VAL A 57 -0.76 -19.94 -1.20
C VAL A 57 -2.24 -19.76 -0.94
N VAL A 58 -3.01 -19.52 -1.99
CA VAL A 58 -4.47 -19.43 -1.87
C VAL A 58 -5.04 -20.84 -1.91
N LYS A 59 -5.69 -21.27 -0.83
CA LYS A 59 -6.39 -22.56 -0.77
C LYS A 59 -7.82 -22.35 -0.28
N ASP A 60 -8.79 -22.86 -1.05
CA ASP A 60 -10.22 -22.75 -0.77
C ASP A 60 -10.70 -21.30 -0.55
N GLY A 61 -10.16 -20.35 -1.33
CA GLY A 61 -10.49 -18.92 -1.25
C GLY A 61 -9.91 -18.19 -0.04
N LYS A 62 -9.01 -18.83 0.71
CA LYS A 62 -8.29 -18.25 1.85
C LYS A 62 -6.81 -18.11 1.54
N VAL A 63 -6.23 -17.01 2.02
CA VAL A 63 -4.80 -16.70 1.97
C VAL A 63 -4.16 -17.07 3.29
#